data_AF-A0A1G8CC95-F1
#
_entry.id   AF-A0A1G8CC95-F1
#
_cell.length_a   1.000
_cell.length_b   1.000
_cell.length_c   1.000
_cell.angle_alpha   90.00
_cell.angle_beta   90.00
_cell.angle_gamma   90.00
#
_symmetry.space_group_name_H-M   'P 1'
#
loop_
_entity.id
_entity.type
_entity.pdbx_description
1 polymer ?
#
loop_
_entity_poly.entity_id
_entity_poly.type
_entity_poly.pdbx_seq_one_letter_code
_entity_poly.pdbx_strand_id
1 'polypeptide(L)' 'MRKKYSLEFKREVVKDALLQKSLSLVARKYRLNSKMIYRWVHEYKQGKFSS' A
#
# COMPACT_ATOMS: atom_id res chain seq x y z
N MET A 1 4.36 -18.59 -6.11
CA MET A 1 5.32 -17.47 -6.27
C MET A 1 4.82 -16.23 -5.52
N ARG A 2 5.66 -15.57 -4.71
CA ARG A 2 5.30 -14.26 -4.11
C ARG A 2 5.33 -13.18 -5.20
N LYS A 3 4.23 -12.47 -5.41
CA LYS A 3 4.22 -11.27 -6.27
C LYS A 3 5.18 -10.24 -5.66
N LYS A 4 6.20 -9.85 -6.43
CA LYS A 4 7.09 -8.74 -6.07
C LYS A 4 6.50 -7.46 -6.65
N TYR A 5 6.23 -6.50 -5.79
CA TYR A 5 5.82 -5.16 -6.17
C TYR A 5 7.01 -4.21 -6.02
N SER A 6 7.20 -3.30 -6.98
CA SER A 6 8.22 -2.27 -6.90
C SER A 6 7.95 -1.35 -5.70
N LEU A 7 9.01 -0.71 -5.19
CA LEU A 7 8.87 0.23 -4.08
C LEU A 7 8.01 1.43 -4.45
N GLU A 8 8.17 1.93 -5.67
CA GLU A 8 7.37 3.02 -6.25
C GLU A 8 5.87 2.70 -6.24
N PHE A 9 5.49 1.52 -6.76
CA PHE A 9 4.09 1.09 -6.75
C PHE A 9 3.53 1.01 -5.34
N LYS A 10 4.30 0.48 -4.39
CA LYS A 10 3.86 0.43 -2.98
C LYS A 10 3.69 1.85 -2.41
N ARG A 11 4.56 2.81 -2.74
CA ARG A 11 4.44 4.21 -2.30
C ARG A 11 3.15 4.84 -2.85
N GLU A 12 2.84 4.64 -4.14
CA GLU A 12 1.60 5.14 -4.73
C GLU A 12 0.36 4.59 -4.03
N VAL A 13 0.29 3.26 -3.85
CA VAL A 13 -0.83 2.59 -3.17
C VAL A 13 -1.01 3.10 -1.74
N VAL A 14 0.09 3.32 -1.01
CA VAL A 14 0.04 3.86 0.36
C VAL A 14 -0.43 5.31 0.37
N LYS A 15 0.04 6.17 -0.54
CA LYS A 15 -0.42 7.56 -0.64
C LYS A 15 -1.92 7.63 -0.91
N ASP A 16 -2.42 6.82 -1.82
CA ASP A 16 -3.85 6.70 -2.11
C ASP A 16 -4.65 6.22 -0.91
N ALA A 17 -4.13 5.24 -0.15
CA ALA A 17 -4.76 4.74 1.07
C ALA A 17 -4.83 5.81 2.17
N LEU A 18 -3.82 6.66 2.30
CA LEU A 18 -3.81 7.78 3.23
C LEU A 18 -4.80 8.87 2.81
N LEU A 19 -4.96 9.12 1.51
CA LEU A 19 -5.89 10.11 0.97
C LEU A 19 -7.35 9.66 1.08
N GLN A 20 -7.69 8.46 0.60
CA GLN A 20 -9.07 7.96 0.58
C GLN A 20 -9.62 7.59 1.97
N LYS A 21 -8.75 7.38 2.97
CA LYS A 21 -9.11 6.86 4.32
C LYS A 21 -9.91 5.55 4.30
N SER A 22 -9.94 4.83 3.17
CA SER A 22 -10.67 3.57 2.98
C SER A 22 -9.80 2.55 2.25
N LEU A 23 -9.30 1.57 3.00
CA LEU A 23 -8.43 0.52 2.45
C LEU A 23 -9.15 -0.40 1.47
N SER A 24 -10.46 -0.61 1.65
CA SER A 24 -11.27 -1.48 0.79
C SER A 24 -11.46 -0.90 -0.62
N LEU A 25 -11.59 0.43 -0.73
CA LEU A 25 -11.69 1.09 -2.04
C LEU A 25 -10.37 1.03 -2.80
N VAL A 26 -9.25 1.29 -2.11
CA VAL A 26 -7.91 1.17 -2.69
C VAL A 26 -7.59 -0.27 -3.07
N ALA A 27 -7.95 -1.24 -2.23
CA ALA A 27 -7.82 -2.67 -2.54
C ALA A 27 -8.53 -3.04 -3.84
N ARG A 28 -9.75 -2.54 -4.06
CA ARG A 28 -10.50 -2.77 -5.30
C ARG A 28 -9.85 -2.08 -6.49
N LYS A 29 -9.42 -0.81 -6.35
CA LYS A 29 -8.75 -0.02 -7.40
C LYS A 29 -7.49 -0.71 -7.92
N TYR A 30 -6.64 -1.18 -7.01
CA TYR A 30 -5.35 -1.79 -7.35
C TYR A 30 -5.41 -3.32 -7.45
N ARG A 31 -6.59 -3.94 -7.28
CA ARG A 31 -6.78 -5.40 -7.21
C ARG A 31 -5.85 -6.08 -6.20
N LEU A 32 -5.73 -5.47 -5.02
CA LEU A 32 -4.89 -5.92 -3.92
C LEU A 32 -5.73 -6.39 -2.73
N ASN A 33 -5.09 -7.00 -1.74
CA ASN A 33 -5.71 -7.34 -0.48
C ASN A 33 -5.62 -6.15 0.50
N SER A 34 -6.72 -5.76 1.14
CA SER A 34 -6.75 -4.67 2.13
C SER A 34 -5.76 -4.88 3.29
N LYS A 35 -5.55 -6.12 3.74
CA LYS A 35 -4.55 -6.46 4.78
C LYS A 35 -3.13 -6.18 4.32
N MET A 36 -2.84 -6.39 3.04
CA MET A 36 -1.52 -6.08 2.46
C MET A 36 -1.28 -4.58 2.41
N ILE A 37 -2.29 -3.81 2.01
CA ILE A 37 -2.23 -2.34 2.01
C ILE A 37 -2.07 -1.82 3.44
N TYR A 38 -2.82 -2.35 4.40
CA TYR A 38 -2.68 -1.99 5.82
C TYR A 38 -1.23 -2.18 6.31
N ARG A 39 -0.62 -3.32 5.98
CA ARG A 39 0.78 -3.59 6.31
C ARG A 39 1.72 -2.57 5.65
N TRP A 40 1.55 -2.26 4.37
CA TRP A 40 2.38 -1.28 3.67
C TRP A 40 2.23 0.13 4.24
N VAL A 41 1.02 0.54 4.62
CA VAL A 41 0.78 1.82 5.30
C VAL A 41 1.53 1.87 6.64
N HIS A 42 1.50 0.78 7.41
CA HIS A 42 2.27 0.69 8.66
C HIS A 42 3.77 0.75 8.40
N GLU A 43 4.29 -0.04 7.45
CA GLU A 43 5.72 -0.02 7.07
C GLU A 43 6.17 1.36 6.56
N TYR A 44 5.32 2.07 5.81
CA TYR A 44 5.57 3.43 5.34
C TYR A 44 5.69 4.43 6.51
N LYS A 45 4.78 4.36 7.49
CA LYS A 45 4.84 5.22 8.69
C LYS A 45 6.07 4.95 9.55
N GLN A 46 6.61 3.73 9.50
CA GLN A 46 7.85 3.33 10.18
C GLN A 46 9.11 3.69 9.38
N GLY A 47 8.99 4.47 8.29
CA GLY A 47 10.13 4.90 7.49
C GLY A 47 10.74 3.82 6.59
N LYS A 48 10.15 2.62 6.46
CA LYS A 48 10.74 1.55 5.61
C LYS A 48 10.70 1.84 4.11
N PHE A 49 10.04 2.92 3.72
CA PHE A 49 9.86 3.32 2.33
C PHE A 49 10.75 4.53 1.99
N SER A 50 11.78 4.84 2.79
CA SER A 50 12.68 5.98 2.59
C SER A 50 14.00 5.67 1.88
N SER A 51 14.23 4.45 1.38
CA SER A 51 15.41 4.12 0.55
C SER A 51 15.14 4.17 -0.95
#